data_AF-A0A7W6AP42-F1
#
_entry.id   AF-A0A7W6AP42-F1
#
_cell.length_a   1.000
_cell.length_b   1.000
_cell.length_c   1.000
_cell.angle_alpha   90.00
_cell.angle_beta   90.00
_cell.angle_gamma   90.00
#
_symmetry.space_group_name_H-M   'P 1'
#
loop_
_entity.id
_entity.type
_entity.pdbx_description
1 polymer ?
#
loop_
_entity_poly.entity_id
_entity_poly.type
_entity_poly.pdbx_seq_one_letter_code
_entity_poly.pdbx_strand_id
1 'polypeptide(L)'
;MPKIDLDTVPAPKGSGYPAPFDAPCAMRIRRRLGDAGGLRDFGINLMHLPSGGWSSQRHWHTYEDEFVYVIGGELVLVEDGGETILRAGDCAAFPRTAAMGIT
;
A
#
# COMPACT_ATOMS: atom_id res chain seq x y z
N MET A 1 13.31 2.14 -21.98
CA MET A 1 13.20 0.67 -21.82
C MET A 1 11.93 0.40 -21.02
N PRO A 2 11.01 -0.49 -21.47
CA PRO A 2 9.73 -0.71 -20.74
C PRO A 2 9.92 -1.54 -19.45
N LYS A 3 10.97 -2.35 -19.36
CA LYS A 3 11.32 -3.06 -18.12
C LYS A 3 11.88 -2.08 -17.09
N ILE A 4 11.30 -2.10 -15.89
CA ILE A 4 11.78 -1.33 -14.74
C ILE A 4 12.90 -2.09 -14.05
N ASP A 5 14.02 -1.41 -13.80
CA ASP A 5 15.07 -1.89 -12.92
C ASP A 5 14.74 -1.48 -11.48
N LEU A 6 14.29 -2.44 -10.67
CA LEU A 6 13.81 -2.19 -9.31
C LEU A 6 14.88 -1.56 -8.42
N ASP A 7 16.15 -1.90 -8.62
CA ASP A 7 17.26 -1.41 -7.79
C ASP A 7 17.49 0.10 -7.97
N THR A 8 17.07 0.65 -9.11
CA THR A 8 17.16 2.08 -9.41
C THR A 8 15.96 2.89 -8.92
N VAL A 9 14.85 2.26 -8.56
CA VAL A 9 13.63 2.97 -8.12
C VAL A 9 13.81 3.43 -6.67
N PRO A 10 13.65 4.72 -6.34
CA PRO A 10 13.75 5.20 -4.97
C PRO A 10 12.82 4.43 -4.01
N ALA A 11 13.34 4.12 -2.82
CA ALA A 11 12.62 3.40 -1.77
C ALA A 11 12.53 4.25 -0.49
N PRO A 12 11.86 5.43 -0.53
CA PRO A 12 11.71 6.25 0.65
C PRO A 12 10.98 5.49 1.77
N LYS A 13 11.46 5.73 2.99
CA LYS A 13 10.89 5.21 4.23
C LYS A 13 9.97 6.27 4.85
N GLY A 14 8.81 5.84 5.34
CA GLY A 14 7.86 6.68 6.06
C GLY A 14 6.59 7.02 5.28
N SER A 15 5.91 8.09 5.71
CA SER A 15 4.65 8.55 5.13
C SER A 15 4.58 10.07 5.05
N GLY A 16 3.60 10.58 4.32
CA GLY A 16 3.32 12.02 4.26
C GLY A 16 2.26 12.48 5.26
N TYR A 17 1.85 11.64 6.20
CA TYR A 17 0.91 12.05 7.25
C TYR A 17 1.58 13.06 8.19
N PRO A 18 0.84 14.00 8.79
CA PRO A 18 1.37 14.84 9.85
C PRO A 18 1.50 14.05 11.15
N ALA A 19 2.40 14.48 12.04
CA ALA A 19 2.48 13.93 13.40
C ALA A 19 1.16 14.14 14.16
N PRO A 20 0.70 13.16 14.97
CA PRO A 20 1.35 11.86 15.26
C PRO A 20 0.95 10.72 14.30
N PHE A 21 0.19 11.00 13.25
CA PHE A 21 -0.37 9.98 12.35
C PHE A 21 0.66 9.37 11.38
N ASP A 22 1.85 9.95 11.30
CA ASP A 22 2.97 9.38 10.56
C ASP A 22 3.58 8.17 11.28
N ALA A 23 3.54 8.15 12.62
CA ALA A 23 4.25 7.17 13.43
C ALA A 23 3.92 5.71 13.09
N PRO A 24 2.64 5.28 12.92
CA PRO A 24 2.33 3.89 12.56
C PRO A 24 2.88 3.48 11.19
N CYS A 25 3.02 4.45 10.28
CA CYS A 25 3.53 4.26 8.92
C CYS A 25 5.01 4.63 8.79
N ALA A 26 5.72 4.98 9.88
CA ALA A 26 7.06 5.56 9.82
C ALA A 26 8.11 4.58 9.27
N MET A 27 7.81 3.28 9.35
CA MET A 27 8.71 2.20 8.94
C MET A 27 8.39 1.63 7.55
N ARG A 28 7.25 1.97 6.94
CA ARG A 28 6.89 1.46 5.60
C ARG A 28 7.89 1.97 4.57
N ILE A 29 8.21 1.14 3.59
CA ILE A 29 9.08 1.50 2.47
C ILE A 29 8.27 1.35 1.19
N ARG A 30 8.30 2.37 0.31
CA ARG A 30 7.46 2.41 -0.89
C ARG A 30 8.27 2.75 -2.14
N ARG A 31 8.35 1.82 -3.09
CA ARG A 31 8.86 2.08 -4.45
C ARG A 31 7.70 2.37 -5.39
N ARG A 32 7.72 3.54 -6.05
CA ARG A 32 6.68 3.96 -6.99
C ARG A 32 6.98 3.47 -8.40
N LEU A 33 6.61 2.22 -8.69
CA LEU A 33 6.91 1.57 -9.97
C LEU A 33 6.16 2.23 -11.13
N GLY A 34 4.93 2.68 -10.92
CA GLY A 34 4.16 3.41 -11.93
C GLY A 34 4.90 4.66 -12.41
N ASP A 35 5.39 5.48 -11.47
CA ASP A 35 6.17 6.69 -11.76
C ASP A 35 7.47 6.34 -12.51
N ALA A 36 8.19 5.30 -12.07
CA ALA A 36 9.41 4.83 -12.74
C ALA A 36 9.17 4.33 -14.17
N GLY A 37 7.96 3.82 -14.45
CA GLY A 37 7.51 3.41 -15.78
C GLY A 37 6.83 4.51 -16.60
N GLY A 38 6.61 5.70 -16.03
CA GLY A 38 5.94 6.83 -16.70
C GLY A 38 4.41 6.72 -16.81
N LEU A 39 3.77 5.87 -16.00
CA LEU A 39 2.30 5.75 -15.96
C LEU A 39 1.66 7.03 -15.38
N ARG A 40 0.42 7.33 -15.81
CA ARG A 40 -0.31 8.53 -15.37
C ARG A 40 -1.73 8.27 -14.89
N ASP A 41 -2.35 7.18 -15.33
CA ASP A 41 -3.77 6.92 -15.02
C ASP A 41 -3.97 6.19 -13.68
N PHE A 42 -2.96 5.46 -13.21
CA PHE A 42 -2.98 4.74 -11.94
C PHE A 42 -1.58 4.56 -11.38
N GLY A 43 -1.49 4.40 -10.06
CA GLY A 43 -0.25 4.13 -9.36
C GLY A 43 0.02 2.63 -9.23
N ILE A 44 1.27 2.22 -9.44
CA ILE A 44 1.76 0.90 -9.03
C ILE A 44 2.84 1.12 -7.98
N ASN A 45 2.64 0.58 -6.79
CA ASN A 45 3.59 0.70 -5.68
C ASN A 45 4.03 -0.69 -5.22
N LEU A 46 5.34 -0.89 -5.07
CA LEU A 46 5.87 -2.01 -4.31
C LEU A 46 6.14 -1.53 -2.89
N MET A 47 5.32 -2.01 -1.94
CA MET A 47 5.41 -1.64 -0.53
C MET A 47 6.02 -2.78 0.27
N HIS A 48 6.94 -2.43 1.18
CA HIS A 48 7.46 -3.34 2.19
C HIS A 48 7.09 -2.82 3.58
N LEU A 49 6.44 -3.67 4.36
CA LEU A 49 6.04 -3.40 5.73
C LEU A 49 6.91 -4.24 6.68
N PRO A 50 7.78 -3.61 7.47
CA PRO A 50 8.41 -4.28 8.60
C PRO A 50 7.34 -4.76 9.60
N SER A 51 7.68 -5.74 10.43
CA SER A 51 6.79 -6.25 11.47
C SER A 51 6.23 -5.10 12.33
N GLY A 52 4.90 -5.09 12.51
CA GLY A 52 4.18 -4.05 13.26
C GLY A 52 3.94 -2.73 12.51
N GLY A 53 4.45 -2.57 11.29
CA GLY A 53 4.24 -1.36 10.48
C GLY A 53 2.89 -1.36 9.75
N TRP A 54 2.30 -0.17 9.60
CA TRP A 54 1.03 0.00 8.88
C TRP A 54 1.25 0.41 7.42
N SER A 55 0.35 -0.06 6.56
CA SER A 55 0.32 0.33 5.15
C SER A 55 -0.11 1.78 4.99
N SER A 56 -1.07 2.23 5.80
CA SER A 56 -1.72 3.55 5.74
C SER A 56 -2.40 3.88 7.08
N GLN A 57 -3.00 5.07 7.18
CA GLN A 57 -4.08 5.29 8.14
C GLN A 57 -5.35 4.66 7.60
N ARG A 58 -6.24 4.17 8.47
CA ARG A 58 -7.46 3.51 8.02
C ARG A 58 -8.36 4.46 7.22
N HIS A 59 -8.66 4.12 5.97
CA HIS A 59 -9.35 5.02 5.03
C HIS A 59 -10.08 4.27 3.93
N TRP A 60 -10.83 4.99 3.11
CA TRP A 60 -11.40 4.51 1.85
C TRP A 60 -11.36 5.64 0.82
N HIS A 61 -11.42 5.28 -0.47
CA HIS A 61 -11.36 6.23 -1.57
C HIS A 61 -12.77 6.51 -2.13
N THR A 62 -13.09 7.78 -2.42
CA THR A 62 -14.35 8.15 -3.08
C THR A 62 -14.27 8.13 -4.60
N TYR A 63 -13.05 8.23 -5.16
CA TYR A 63 -12.83 8.39 -6.60
C TYR A 63 -11.92 7.35 -7.24
N GLU A 64 -11.13 6.64 -6.43
CA GLU A 64 -10.12 5.70 -6.92
C GLU A 64 -10.47 4.29 -6.43
N ASP A 65 -10.40 3.32 -7.35
CA ASP A 65 -10.37 1.92 -6.95
C ASP A 65 -8.96 1.57 -6.48
N GLU A 66 -8.85 0.68 -5.49
CA GLU A 66 -7.57 0.21 -4.98
C GLU A 66 -7.50 -1.33 -5.03
N PHE A 67 -6.31 -1.86 -5.35
CA PHE A 67 -6.05 -3.28 -5.38
C PHE A 67 -4.71 -3.59 -4.73
N VAL A 68 -4.71 -4.63 -3.88
CA VAL A 68 -3.52 -5.12 -3.17
C VAL A 68 -3.27 -6.57 -3.56
N TYR A 69 -2.01 -6.87 -3.87
CA TYR A 69 -1.51 -8.22 -4.10
C TYR A 69 -0.35 -8.49 -3.14
N VAL A 70 -0.46 -9.52 -2.31
CA VAL A 70 0.61 -9.87 -1.37
C VAL A 70 1.66 -10.72 -2.09
N ILE A 71 2.85 -10.17 -2.26
CA ILE A 71 3.95 -10.86 -2.97
C ILE A 71 4.69 -11.84 -2.04
N GLY A 72 4.79 -11.51 -0.75
CA GLY A 72 5.52 -12.32 0.21
C GLY A 72 5.26 -11.89 1.65
N GLY A 73 5.42 -12.83 2.58
CA GLY A 73 5.14 -12.63 4.00
C GLY A 73 3.67 -12.84 4.36
N GLU A 74 3.29 -12.32 5.51
CA GLU A 74 1.95 -12.36 6.08
C GLU A 74 1.59 -10.94 6.54
N LEU A 75 0.37 -10.50 6.24
CA LEU A 75 -0.20 -9.21 6.61
C LEU A 75 -1.55 -9.44 7.30
N VAL A 76 -2.01 -8.41 8.03
CA VAL A 76 -3.38 -8.34 8.54
C VAL A 76 -4.06 -7.19 7.84
N LEU A 77 -5.11 -7.49 7.07
CA LEU A 77 -6.04 -6.50 6.56
C LEU A 77 -7.00 -6.12 7.69
N VAL A 78 -7.02 -4.84 8.05
CA VAL A 78 -7.92 -4.33 9.09
C VAL A 78 -9.05 -3.53 8.45
N GLU A 79 -10.27 -4.05 8.57
CA GLU A 79 -11.50 -3.44 8.07
C GLU A 79 -12.45 -3.09 9.23
N ASP A 80 -13.55 -2.38 8.95
CA ASP A 80 -14.58 -2.10 9.95
C ASP A 80 -15.21 -3.37 10.54
N GLY A 81 -15.25 -4.46 9.75
CA GLY A 81 -15.78 -5.76 10.15
C GLY A 81 -14.81 -6.64 10.95
N GLY A 82 -13.54 -6.26 11.05
CA GLY A 82 -12.51 -7.02 11.79
C GLY A 82 -11.21 -7.19 11.02
N GLU A 83 -10.47 -8.23 11.40
CA GLU A 83 -9.13 -8.53 10.89
C GLU A 83 -9.12 -9.78 10.03
N THR A 84 -8.46 -9.71 8.88
CA THR A 84 -8.26 -10.85 7.97
C THR A 84 -6.78 -11.04 7.69
N ILE A 85 -6.28 -12.26 7.87
CA ILE A 85 -4.89 -12.58 7.50
C ILE A 85 -4.78 -12.72 5.98
N LEU A 86 -3.82 -12.02 5.39
CA LEU A 86 -3.41 -12.16 4.00
C LEU A 86 -2.00 -12.75 3.92
N ARG A 87 -1.77 -13.69 3.00
CA ARG A 87 -0.49 -14.34 2.74
C ARG A 87 -0.07 -14.17 1.30
N ALA A 88 1.17 -14.55 0.98
CA ALA A 88 1.67 -14.55 -0.39
C ALA A 88 0.69 -15.22 -1.36
N GLY A 89 0.28 -14.49 -2.40
CA GLY A 89 -0.70 -14.90 -3.39
C GLY A 89 -2.13 -14.38 -3.14
N ASP A 90 -2.44 -13.95 -1.91
CA ASP A 90 -3.75 -13.37 -1.60
C ASP A 90 -3.88 -11.96 -2.18
N CYS A 91 -5.13 -11.60 -2.47
CA CYS A 91 -5.51 -10.32 -3.06
C CYS A 91 -6.62 -9.68 -2.24
N ALA A 92 -6.63 -8.35 -2.19
CA ALA A 92 -7.76 -7.57 -1.70
C ALA A 92 -8.09 -6.47 -2.70
N ALA A 93 -9.38 -6.19 -2.90
CA ALA A 93 -9.87 -5.21 -3.85
C ALA A 93 -10.87 -4.30 -3.15
N PHE A 94 -10.70 -2.99 -3.35
CA PHE A 94 -11.45 -1.95 -2.68
C PHE A 94 -12.05 -1.02 -3.73
N PRO A 95 -13.30 -1.25 -4.15
CA PRO A 95 -13.99 -0.36 -5.06
C PRO A 95 -14.16 1.02 -4.44
N ARG A 96 -14.02 2.07 -5.24
CA ARG A 96 -14.31 3.44 -4.83
C ARG A 96 -15.71 3.53 -4.22
N THR A 97 -15.88 4.42 -3.26
CA THR A 97 -17.13 4.68 -2.52
C THR A 97 -17.66 3.54 -1.64
N ALA A 98 -16.98 2.39 -1.58
CA ALA A 98 -17.19 1.45 -0.51
C ALA A 98 -16.72 2.12 0.79
N ALA A 99 -17.67 2.58 1.63
CA ALA A 99 -17.38 3.26 2.89
C ALA A 99 -16.93 2.26 3.97
N MET A 100 -15.92 1.45 3.64
CA MET A 100 -15.28 0.48 4.52
C MET A 100 -13.82 0.87 4.66
N GLY A 101 -13.42 1.32 5.85
CA GLY A 101 -12.06 1.78 6.08
C GLY A 101 -11.07 0.61 6.12
N ILE A 102 -9.94 0.73 5.40
CA ILE A 102 -8.91 -0.32 5.29
C ILE A 102 -7.52 0.16 5.73
N THR A 103 -6.69 -0.74 6.26
CA THR A 103 -5.26 -0.54 6.58
C THR A 103 -4.47 -1.83 6.44
#